data_AF-A0A9N7NCC6-F1
#
_entry.id   AF-A0A9N7NCC6-F1
#
_cell.length_a   1.000
_cell.length_b   1.000
_cell.length_c   1.000
_cell.angle_alpha   90.00
_cell.angle_beta   90.00
_cell.angle_gamma   90.00
#
_symmetry.space_group_name_H-M   'P 1'
#
loop_
_entity.id
_entity.type
_entity.pdbx_description
1 polymer ?
#
loop_
_entity_poly.entity_id
_entity_poly.type
_entity_poly.pdbx_seq_one_letter_code
_entity_poly.pdbx_strand_id
1 'polypeptide(L)'
;MQFARWKDIPTQNKKILWLAMKQKFNLEEDIGVKKIVFEQLNRQYQSLRHNLHEHYENNLDDENILEHPPKGITPENWAAVINYFETEDFKKVSERNKQNRRKLKLSHACGTKSIAQYCYEECDIETGKEPTRTSTWKKTRFSNNKNDWVDDASREVYEEILKFQNGGDEDIEDVVSEDEAFIKVLGPEKSSRLRGCGDGLKPPSKRGENVNQELAEENE
;
A
#
# COMPACT_ATOMS: atom_id res chain seq x y z
N MET A 1 13.28 16.68 -8.26
CA MET A 1 12.17 15.80 -8.72
C MET A 1 12.25 15.50 -10.22
N GLN A 2 13.45 15.52 -10.80
CA GLN A 2 13.68 15.31 -12.23
C GLN A 2 13.59 13.84 -12.66
N PHE A 3 13.56 12.91 -11.69
CA PHE A 3 13.47 11.47 -11.96
C PHE A 3 12.01 11.02 -11.99
N ALA A 4 11.67 10.06 -12.85
CA ALA A 4 10.32 9.52 -12.90
C ALA A 4 10.04 8.60 -11.70
N ARG A 5 10.98 7.72 -11.37
CA ARG A 5 10.82 6.67 -10.35
C ARG A 5 11.93 6.79 -9.31
N TRP A 6 11.64 6.37 -8.08
CA TRP A 6 12.62 6.33 -6.99
C TRP A 6 13.90 5.54 -7.36
N LYS A 7 13.74 4.45 -8.11
CA LYS A 7 14.87 3.65 -8.58
C LYS A 7 15.82 4.43 -9.50
N ASP A 8 15.30 5.39 -10.26
CA ASP A 8 16.08 6.20 -11.20
C ASP A 8 16.86 7.32 -10.49
N ILE A 9 16.59 7.58 -9.20
CA ILE A 9 17.33 8.57 -8.42
C ILE A 9 18.77 8.07 -8.20
N PRO A 10 19.79 8.89 -8.52
CA PRO A 10 21.20 8.53 -8.34
C PRO A 10 21.50 8.07 -6.91
N THR A 11 22.34 7.05 -6.80
CA THR A 11 22.76 6.47 -5.51
C THR A 11 23.39 7.52 -4.61
N GLN A 12 24.12 8.49 -5.17
CA GLN A 12 24.70 9.60 -4.40
C GLN A 12 23.63 10.42 -3.67
N ASN A 13 22.50 10.72 -4.32
CA ASN A 13 21.40 11.46 -3.71
C ASN A 13 20.74 10.62 -2.61
N LYS A 14 20.58 9.31 -2.83
CA LYS A 14 20.07 8.38 -1.81
C LYS A 14 21.02 8.29 -0.62
N LYS A 15 22.34 8.29 -0.84
CA LYS A 15 23.37 8.32 0.22
C LYS A 15 23.27 9.58 1.08
N ILE A 16 23.09 10.75 0.45
CA ILE A 16 22.89 12.02 1.18
C ILE A 16 21.63 11.95 2.05
N LEU A 17 20.52 11.44 1.52
CA LEU A 17 19.27 11.26 2.27
C LEU A 17 19.45 10.29 3.44
N TRP A 18 20.15 9.17 3.24
CA TRP A 18 20.46 8.21 4.30
C TRP A 18 21.25 8.88 5.44
N LEU A 19 22.32 9.59 5.12
CA LEU A 19 23.15 10.28 6.12
C LEU A 19 22.34 11.31 6.91
N ALA A 20 21.49 12.09 6.23
CA ALA A 20 20.62 13.07 6.87
C ALA A 20 19.59 12.41 7.81
N MET A 21 18.97 11.30 7.39
CA MET A 21 18.02 10.55 8.22
C MET A 21 18.72 9.91 9.41
N LYS A 22 19.89 9.30 9.18
CA LYS A 22 20.70 8.69 10.22
C LYS A 22 21.07 9.69 11.30
N GLN A 23 21.58 10.85 10.91
CA GLN A 23 21.96 11.91 11.85
C GLN A 23 20.74 12.46 12.61
N LYS A 24 19.64 12.74 11.90
CA LYS A 24 18.45 13.36 12.50
C LYS A 24 17.74 12.48 13.51
N PHE A 25 17.70 11.18 13.26
CA PHE A 25 16.98 10.21 14.11
C PHE A 25 17.91 9.30 14.92
N ASN A 26 19.22 9.57 14.91
CA ASN A 26 20.25 8.76 15.57
C ASN A 26 20.12 7.26 15.27
N LEU A 27 20.00 6.93 13.97
CA LEU A 27 19.78 5.56 13.52
C LEU A 27 21.07 4.74 13.51
N GLU A 28 20.94 3.45 13.81
CA GLU A 28 22.04 2.49 13.70
C GLU A 28 22.40 2.22 12.23
N GLU A 29 23.67 1.90 11.98
CA GLU A 29 24.13 1.45 10.64
C GLU A 29 23.80 -0.03 10.46
N ASP A 30 22.51 -0.35 10.51
CA ASP A 30 21.97 -1.68 10.27
C ASP A 30 21.32 -1.77 8.89
N ILE A 31 21.49 -2.92 8.24
CA ILE A 31 20.97 -3.18 6.88
C ILE A 31 19.43 -3.17 6.89
N GLY A 32 18.81 -3.73 7.93
CA GLY A 32 17.36 -3.75 8.10
C GLY A 32 16.80 -2.34 8.31
N VAL A 33 17.41 -1.55 9.18
CA VAL A 33 17.05 -0.14 9.42
C VAL A 33 17.16 0.67 8.12
N LYS A 34 18.27 0.53 7.41
CA LYS A 34 18.51 1.22 6.13
C LYS A 34 17.46 0.88 5.08
N LYS A 35 17.08 -0.41 4.97
CA LYS A 35 16.01 -0.87 4.09
C LYS A 35 14.67 -0.21 4.43
N ILE A 36 14.27 -0.22 5.70
CA ILE A 36 13.02 0.40 6.15
C ILE A 36 13.01 1.90 5.84
N VAL A 37 14.13 2.60 6.08
CA VAL A 37 14.25 4.03 5.78
C VAL A 37 14.10 4.29 4.28
N PHE A 38 14.74 3.52 3.41
CA PHE A 38 14.57 3.71 1.97
C PHE A 38 13.16 3.38 1.48
N GLU A 39 12.49 2.39 2.06
CA GLU A 39 11.09 2.12 1.77
C GLU A 39 10.19 3.31 2.17
N GLN A 40 10.44 3.91 3.33
CA GLN A 40 9.72 5.12 3.76
C GLN A 40 10.01 6.31 2.85
N LEU A 41 11.27 6.55 2.49
CA LEU A 41 11.64 7.65 1.59
C LEU A 41 11.01 7.48 0.20
N ASN A 42 10.95 6.26 -0.32
CA ASN A 42 10.23 5.97 -1.57
C ASN A 42 8.72 6.27 -1.43
N ARG A 43 8.08 5.86 -0.34
CA ARG A 43 6.68 6.22 -0.06
C ARG A 43 6.47 7.73 -0.02
N GLN A 44 7.33 8.45 0.72
CA GLN A 44 7.26 9.92 0.79
C GLN A 44 7.46 10.58 -0.56
N TYR A 45 8.39 10.06 -1.38
CA TYR A 45 8.61 10.54 -2.73
C TYR A 45 7.38 10.34 -3.62
N GLN A 46 6.71 9.18 -3.54
CA GLN A 46 5.46 8.92 -4.26
C GLN A 46 4.32 9.82 -3.79
N SER A 47 4.16 10.01 -2.47
CA SER A 47 3.16 10.92 -1.90
C SER A 47 3.37 12.36 -2.34
N LEU A 48 4.62 12.84 -2.32
CA LEU A 48 4.96 14.18 -2.82
C LEU A 48 4.53 14.33 -4.28
N ARG A 49 4.86 13.36 -5.13
CA ARG A 49 4.45 13.39 -6.54
C ARG A 49 2.94 13.37 -6.74
N HIS A 50 2.22 12.61 -5.93
CA HIS A 50 0.76 12.59 -5.95
C HIS A 50 0.18 13.97 -5.63
N ASN A 51 0.65 14.60 -4.54
CA ASN A 51 0.19 15.92 -4.12
C ASN A 51 0.49 16.99 -5.19
N LEU A 52 1.61 16.86 -5.90
CA LEU A 52 1.97 17.75 -7.01
C LEU A 52 1.08 17.54 -8.23
N HIS A 53 0.71 16.30 -8.51
CA HIS A 53 -0.24 16.01 -9.57
C HIS A 53 -1.63 16.54 -9.24
N GLU A 54 -2.09 16.35 -8.00
CA GLU A 54 -3.35 16.91 -7.52
C GLU A 54 -3.35 18.44 -7.59
N HIS A 55 -2.26 19.08 -7.19
CA HIS A 55 -2.10 20.52 -7.35
C HIS A 55 -2.16 20.95 -8.82
N TYR A 56 -1.50 20.21 -9.72
CA TYR A 56 -1.56 20.46 -11.15
C TYR A 56 -2.97 20.31 -11.71
N GLU A 57 -3.67 19.19 -11.40
CA GLU A 57 -5.04 18.94 -11.86
C GLU A 57 -6.04 20.00 -11.37
N ASN A 58 -5.87 20.51 -10.15
CA ASN A 58 -6.73 21.53 -9.57
C ASN A 58 -6.51 22.94 -10.14
N ASN A 59 -5.43 23.17 -10.90
CA ASN A 59 -5.06 24.47 -11.45
C ASN A 59 -4.85 24.42 -12.97
N LEU A 60 -5.47 23.47 -13.68
CA LEU A 60 -5.32 23.31 -15.13
C LEU A 60 -5.71 24.56 -15.94
N ASP A 61 -6.63 25.36 -15.43
CA ASP A 61 -7.11 26.59 -16.07
C ASP A 61 -6.18 27.80 -15.83
N ASP A 62 -5.16 27.66 -14.98
CA ASP A 62 -4.18 28.72 -14.72
C ASP A 62 -3.11 28.75 -15.82
N GLU A 63 -3.21 29.73 -16.71
CA GLU A 63 -2.22 29.97 -17.77
C GLU A 63 -0.80 30.22 -17.22
N ASN A 64 -0.68 30.62 -15.95
CA ASN A 64 0.59 30.91 -15.27
C ASN A 64 0.97 29.84 -14.24
N ILE A 65 0.44 28.60 -14.37
CA ILE A 65 0.72 27.51 -13.42
C ILE A 65 2.23 27.27 -13.16
N LEU A 66 3.09 27.52 -14.16
CA LEU A 66 4.55 27.42 -14.01
C LEU A 66 5.14 28.45 -13.04
N GLU A 67 4.51 29.62 -12.90
CA GLU A 67 4.91 30.71 -12.01
C GLU A 67 4.40 30.52 -10.57
N HIS A 68 3.47 29.58 -10.37
CA HIS A 68 2.86 29.27 -9.07
C HIS A 68 3.26 27.87 -8.54
N PRO A 69 4.57 27.59 -8.29
CA PRO A 69 4.98 26.31 -7.75
C PRO A 69 4.47 26.11 -6.30
N PRO A 70 4.07 24.88 -5.93
CA PRO A 70 3.78 24.54 -4.54
C PRO A 70 4.92 24.86 -3.58
N LYS A 71 4.56 25.20 -2.32
CA LYS A 71 5.54 25.54 -1.28
C LYS A 71 6.61 24.45 -1.13
N GLY A 72 7.86 24.87 -1.20
CA GLY A 72 9.03 23.97 -1.04
C GLY A 72 9.48 23.30 -2.34
N ILE A 73 8.84 23.59 -3.48
CA ILE A 73 9.28 23.14 -4.79
C ILE A 73 9.93 24.30 -5.54
N THR A 74 11.12 24.06 -6.09
CA THR A 74 11.80 25.06 -6.95
C THR A 74 11.09 25.14 -8.31
N PRO A 75 11.05 26.32 -8.96
CA PRO A 75 10.43 26.47 -10.29
C PRO A 75 10.96 25.46 -11.33
N GLU A 76 12.27 25.20 -11.30
CA GLU A 76 12.91 24.20 -12.18
C GLU A 76 12.35 22.78 -11.95
N ASN A 77 12.19 22.38 -10.68
CA ASN A 77 11.62 21.09 -10.34
C ASN A 77 10.12 21.02 -10.69
N TRP A 78 9.41 22.15 -10.56
CA TRP A 78 8.00 22.24 -10.89
C TRP A 78 7.77 22.05 -12.39
N ALA A 79 8.50 22.80 -13.22
CA ALA A 79 8.47 22.66 -14.68
C ALA A 79 8.81 21.23 -15.12
N ALA A 80 9.84 20.61 -14.52
CA ALA A 80 10.20 19.23 -14.82
C ALA A 80 9.08 18.22 -14.47
N VAL A 81 8.34 18.45 -13.38
CA VAL A 81 7.24 17.58 -12.96
C VAL A 81 6.01 17.75 -13.86
N ILE A 82 5.66 18.97 -14.26
CA ILE A 82 4.58 19.22 -15.23
C ILE A 82 4.91 18.55 -16.56
N ASN A 83 6.12 18.75 -17.09
CA ASN A 83 6.55 18.11 -18.33
C ASN A 83 6.42 16.58 -18.27
N TYR A 84 6.69 15.98 -17.11
CA TYR A 84 6.46 14.55 -16.90
C TYR A 84 4.98 14.17 -16.93
N PHE A 85 4.09 14.95 -16.30
CA PHE A 85 2.65 14.67 -16.32
C PHE A 85 2.05 14.79 -17.73
N GLU A 86 2.63 15.63 -18.56
CA GLU A 86 2.20 15.79 -19.95
C GLU A 86 2.61 14.62 -20.87
N THR A 87 3.56 13.78 -20.44
CA THR A 87 4.02 12.63 -21.24
C THR A 87 2.89 11.63 -21.52
N GLU A 88 2.91 11.05 -22.72
CA GLU A 88 1.95 10.01 -23.12
C GLU A 88 2.00 8.80 -22.19
N ASP A 89 3.21 8.41 -21.76
CA ASP A 89 3.41 7.28 -20.85
C ASP A 89 2.70 7.50 -19.51
N PHE A 90 2.84 8.70 -18.93
CA PHE A 90 2.16 9.03 -17.68
C PHE A 90 0.63 9.03 -17.86
N LYS A 91 0.12 9.71 -18.89
CA LYS A 91 -1.32 9.78 -19.19
C LYS A 91 -1.92 8.38 -19.39
N LYS A 92 -1.23 7.51 -20.14
CA LYS A 92 -1.64 6.12 -20.37
C LYS A 92 -1.70 5.31 -19.07
N VAL A 93 -0.69 5.43 -18.21
CA VAL A 93 -0.66 4.75 -16.92
C VAL A 93 -1.76 5.30 -15.99
N SER A 94 -1.95 6.62 -15.96
CA SER A 94 -2.96 7.29 -15.15
C SER A 94 -4.38 6.84 -15.54
N GLU A 95 -4.72 6.86 -16.83
CA GLU A 95 -6.02 6.43 -17.32
C GLU A 95 -6.29 4.95 -17.04
N ARG A 96 -5.29 4.09 -17.27
CA ARG A 96 -5.40 2.66 -16.90
C ARG A 96 -5.66 2.48 -15.40
N ASN A 97 -4.97 3.24 -14.55
CA ASN A 97 -5.16 3.15 -13.09
C ASN A 97 -6.54 3.66 -12.68
N LYS A 98 -7.05 4.71 -13.32
CA LYS A 98 -8.42 5.23 -13.12
C LYS A 98 -9.47 4.18 -13.49
N GLN A 99 -9.31 3.52 -14.64
CA GLN A 99 -10.19 2.42 -15.06
C GLN A 99 -10.11 1.22 -14.10
N ASN A 100 -8.92 0.86 -13.63
CA ASN A 100 -8.74 -0.21 -12.64
C ASN A 100 -9.39 0.15 -11.30
N ARG A 101 -9.29 1.42 -10.87
CA ARG A 101 -9.93 1.90 -9.64
C ARG A 101 -11.45 1.82 -9.74
N ARG A 102 -12.04 2.12 -10.89
CA ARG A 102 -13.49 1.95 -11.14
C ARG A 102 -13.97 0.50 -11.05
N LYS A 103 -13.07 -0.47 -11.26
CA LYS A 103 -13.37 -1.91 -11.15
C LYS A 103 -13.17 -2.47 -9.73
N LEU A 104 -12.82 -1.63 -8.75
CA LEU A 104 -12.67 -2.06 -7.37
C LEU A 104 -14.03 -2.47 -6.79
N LYS A 105 -14.21 -3.77 -6.54
CA LYS A 105 -15.46 -4.33 -6.00
C LYS A 105 -15.51 -4.40 -4.48
N LEU A 106 -14.35 -4.60 -3.84
CA LEU A 106 -14.23 -4.83 -2.40
C LEU A 106 -13.63 -3.59 -1.74
N SER A 107 -14.51 -2.69 -1.30
CA SER A 107 -14.11 -1.44 -0.66
C SER A 107 -13.78 -1.67 0.82
N HIS A 108 -13.09 -0.69 1.43
CA HIS A 108 -12.73 -0.71 2.84
C HIS A 108 -13.33 0.52 3.56
N ALA A 109 -13.67 0.36 4.84
CA ALA A 109 -14.24 1.38 5.73
C ALA A 109 -13.27 1.86 6.83
N CYS A 110 -12.02 1.41 6.84
CA CYS A 110 -11.07 1.68 7.94
C CYS A 110 -10.64 3.17 8.06
N GLY A 111 -11.01 4.01 7.08
CA GLY A 111 -10.67 5.43 7.09
C GLY A 111 -9.15 5.66 7.09
N THR A 112 -8.69 6.57 7.96
CA THR A 112 -7.26 6.88 8.14
C THR A 112 -6.53 5.91 9.06
N LYS A 113 -7.25 5.04 9.79
CA LYS A 113 -6.65 4.05 10.67
C LYS A 113 -6.10 2.89 9.84
N SER A 114 -4.87 2.46 10.12
CA SER A 114 -4.29 1.30 9.44
C SER A 114 -4.88 0.00 10.01
N ILE A 115 -4.88 -1.06 9.19
CA ILE A 115 -5.30 -2.39 9.67
C ILE A 115 -4.37 -2.90 10.76
N ALA A 116 -3.06 -2.63 10.68
CA ALA A 116 -2.11 -3.01 11.73
C ALA A 116 -2.43 -2.33 13.07
N GLN A 117 -2.77 -1.04 13.05
CA GLN A 117 -3.23 -0.33 14.24
C GLN A 117 -4.54 -0.92 14.77
N TYR A 118 -5.48 -1.29 13.90
CA TYR A 118 -6.69 -1.98 14.31
C TYR A 118 -6.38 -3.31 14.99
N CYS A 119 -5.51 -4.14 14.41
CA CYS A 119 -5.11 -5.41 15.00
C CYS A 119 -4.46 -5.23 16.38
N TYR A 120 -3.65 -4.18 16.54
CA TYR A 120 -3.05 -3.82 17.82
C TYR A 120 -4.10 -3.41 18.87
N GLU A 121 -5.06 -2.56 18.49
CA GLU A 121 -6.11 -2.07 19.40
C GLU A 121 -7.10 -3.16 19.81
N GLU A 122 -7.33 -4.16 18.95
CA GLU A 122 -8.28 -5.26 19.22
C GLU A 122 -7.58 -6.55 19.63
N CYS A 123 -6.28 -6.44 19.93
CA CYS A 123 -5.53 -7.49 20.59
C CYS A 123 -6.08 -7.69 22.01
N ASP A 124 -6.28 -8.95 22.39
CA ASP A 124 -6.75 -9.28 23.72
C ASP A 124 -5.69 -8.89 24.76
N ILE A 125 -6.07 -8.06 25.73
CA ILE A 125 -5.14 -7.46 26.70
C ILE A 125 -4.55 -8.52 27.65
N GLU A 126 -5.31 -9.58 27.94
CA GLU A 126 -4.90 -10.60 28.92
C GLU A 126 -4.07 -11.71 28.25
N THR A 127 -4.42 -12.10 27.02
CA THR A 127 -3.80 -13.21 26.30
C THR A 127 -2.79 -12.76 25.23
N GLY A 128 -2.80 -11.47 24.86
CA GLY A 128 -1.97 -10.92 23.79
C GLY A 128 -2.31 -11.47 22.40
N LYS A 129 -3.49 -12.09 22.24
CA LYS A 129 -3.88 -12.74 20.99
C LYS A 129 -4.45 -11.72 20.01
N GLU A 130 -3.88 -11.68 18.81
CA GLU A 130 -4.34 -10.82 17.72
C GLU A 130 -5.73 -11.23 17.21
N PRO A 131 -6.53 -10.27 16.69
CA PRO A 131 -7.81 -10.58 16.06
C PRO A 131 -7.62 -11.47 14.84
N THR A 132 -8.58 -12.36 14.62
CA THR A 132 -8.56 -13.26 13.47
C THR A 132 -8.71 -12.50 12.14
N ARG A 133 -8.22 -13.10 11.05
CA ARG A 133 -8.28 -12.48 9.72
C ARG A 133 -9.73 -12.24 9.28
N THR A 134 -10.63 -13.16 9.65
CA THR A 134 -12.07 -13.04 9.42
C THR A 134 -12.70 -11.89 10.21
N SER A 135 -12.31 -11.68 11.48
CA SER A 135 -12.84 -10.55 12.27
C SER A 135 -12.32 -9.21 11.74
N THR A 136 -11.03 -9.14 11.38
CA THR A 136 -10.42 -7.98 10.72
C THR A 136 -11.11 -7.68 9.39
N TRP A 137 -11.47 -8.70 8.60
CA TRP A 137 -12.21 -8.51 7.35
C TRP A 137 -13.55 -7.81 7.58
N LYS A 138 -14.37 -8.33 8.51
CA LYS A 138 -15.67 -7.75 8.86
C LYS A 138 -15.51 -6.30 9.28
N LYS A 139 -14.66 -6.02 10.28
CA LYS A 139 -14.54 -4.67 10.81
C LYS A 139 -14.04 -3.67 9.77
N THR A 140 -13.02 -4.05 8.99
CA THR A 140 -12.43 -3.15 7.99
C THR A 140 -13.35 -2.89 6.80
N ARG A 141 -14.51 -3.55 6.71
CA ARG A 141 -15.51 -3.44 5.64
C ARG A 141 -16.93 -3.19 6.15
N PHE A 142 -17.07 -2.98 7.45
CA PHE A 142 -18.31 -2.58 8.08
C PHE A 142 -18.26 -1.06 8.33
N SER A 143 -19.27 -0.35 7.85
CA SER A 143 -19.36 1.10 8.01
C SER A 143 -20.15 1.43 9.27
N ASN A 144 -19.48 2.03 10.26
CA ASN A 144 -20.16 2.51 11.47
C ASN A 144 -21.21 3.58 11.17
N ASN A 145 -21.00 4.39 10.12
CA ASN A 145 -21.94 5.44 9.74
C ASN A 145 -23.24 4.88 9.14
N LYS A 146 -23.15 3.83 8.31
CA LYS A 146 -24.31 3.14 7.76
C LYS A 146 -24.91 2.12 8.73
N ASN A 147 -24.14 1.73 9.75
CA ASN A 147 -24.38 0.57 10.58
C ASN A 147 -24.61 -0.72 9.74
N ASP A 148 -23.86 -0.85 8.63
CA ASP A 148 -23.95 -1.95 7.68
C ASP A 148 -22.64 -2.10 6.88
N TRP A 149 -22.52 -3.15 6.08
CA TRP A 149 -21.42 -3.39 5.15
C TRP A 149 -21.23 -2.21 4.17
N VAL A 150 -19.97 -1.98 3.77
CA VAL A 150 -19.64 -0.94 2.79
C VAL A 150 -20.20 -1.28 1.40
N ASP A 151 -20.12 -2.56 1.05
CA ASP A 151 -20.60 -3.15 -0.20
C ASP A 151 -21.06 -4.60 0.02
N ASP A 152 -22.03 -5.05 -0.79
CA ASP A 152 -22.59 -6.41 -0.69
C ASP A 152 -21.55 -7.49 -0.98
N ALA A 153 -20.62 -7.24 -1.91
CA ALA A 153 -19.57 -8.20 -2.26
C ALA A 153 -18.66 -8.54 -1.05
N SER A 154 -18.38 -7.56 -0.20
CA SER A 154 -17.62 -7.75 1.03
C SER A 154 -18.35 -8.60 2.06
N ARG A 155 -19.68 -8.46 2.13
CA ARG A 155 -20.55 -9.30 2.97
C ARG A 155 -20.60 -10.73 2.46
N GLU A 156 -20.85 -10.92 1.16
CA GLU A 156 -20.91 -12.24 0.52
C GLU A 156 -19.62 -13.04 0.78
N VAL A 157 -18.46 -12.40 0.57
CA VAL A 157 -17.16 -13.01 0.87
C VAL A 157 -17.04 -13.42 2.34
N TYR A 158 -17.49 -12.57 3.26
CA TYR A 158 -17.45 -12.88 4.69
C TYR A 158 -18.35 -14.06 5.05
N GLU A 159 -19.57 -14.10 4.51
CA GLU A 159 -20.52 -15.18 4.73
C GLU A 159 -19.99 -16.52 4.15
N GLU A 160 -19.39 -16.50 2.96
CA GLU A 160 -18.74 -17.70 2.40
C GLU A 160 -17.56 -18.19 3.24
N ILE A 161 -16.72 -17.27 3.76
CA ILE A 161 -15.63 -17.64 4.66
C ILE A 161 -16.17 -18.32 5.92
N LEU A 162 -17.26 -17.79 6.50
CA LEU A 162 -17.89 -18.40 7.68
C LEU A 162 -18.44 -19.80 7.39
N LYS A 163 -18.95 -20.08 6.18
CA LYS A 163 -19.41 -21.43 5.81
C LYS A 163 -18.27 -22.45 5.86
N PHE A 164 -17.09 -22.08 5.36
CA PHE A 164 -15.89 -22.93 5.40
C PHE A 164 -15.32 -23.10 6.81
N GLN A 165 -15.49 -22.11 7.69
CA GLN A 165 -15.03 -22.17 9.08
C GLN A 165 -15.97 -22.96 10.00
N ASN A 166 -17.28 -22.90 9.76
CA ASN A 166 -18.30 -23.50 10.64
C ASN A 166 -18.82 -24.86 10.15
N GLY A 167 -18.37 -25.35 8.98
CA GLY A 167 -18.80 -26.64 8.41
C GLY A 167 -20.28 -26.66 7.99
N GLY A 168 -20.73 -25.59 7.33
CA GLY A 168 -22.16 -25.30 7.14
C GLY A 168 -22.86 -25.89 5.91
N ASP A 169 -22.19 -26.68 5.07
CA ASP A 169 -22.77 -27.26 3.84
C ASP A 169 -22.45 -28.76 3.74
N GLU A 170 -23.41 -29.57 3.29
CA GLU A 170 -23.27 -31.04 3.14
C GLU A 170 -22.14 -31.43 2.16
N ASP A 171 -21.69 -30.49 1.32
CA ASP A 171 -20.60 -30.65 0.34
C ASP A 171 -19.22 -30.19 0.84
N ILE A 172 -19.08 -29.68 2.07
CA ILE A 172 -17.79 -29.23 2.64
C ILE A 172 -17.25 -30.31 3.58
N GLU A 173 -16.38 -31.17 3.04
CA GLU A 173 -15.85 -32.36 3.74
C GLU A 173 -15.02 -32.04 5.00
N ASP A 174 -14.39 -30.85 5.11
CA ASP A 174 -13.54 -30.50 6.26
C ASP A 174 -13.60 -29.00 6.61
N VAL A 175 -13.61 -28.69 7.91
CA VAL A 175 -13.35 -27.34 8.45
C VAL A 175 -11.91 -26.96 8.08
N VAL A 176 -11.76 -25.91 7.28
CA VAL A 176 -10.45 -25.45 6.79
C VAL A 176 -9.92 -24.28 7.61
N SER A 177 -8.60 -24.09 7.57
CA SER A 177 -7.95 -22.94 8.20
C SER A 177 -8.45 -21.60 7.60
N GLU A 178 -8.28 -20.49 8.32
CA GLU A 178 -8.71 -19.18 7.81
C GLU A 178 -8.05 -18.87 6.45
N ASP A 179 -6.75 -19.11 6.31
CA ASP A 179 -6.02 -18.81 5.08
C ASP A 179 -6.52 -19.63 3.89
N GLU A 180 -6.85 -20.91 4.11
CA GLU A 180 -7.45 -21.76 3.07
C GLU A 180 -8.85 -21.30 2.69
N ALA A 181 -9.68 -20.90 3.66
CA ALA A 181 -11.01 -20.33 3.38
C ALA A 181 -10.90 -19.07 2.52
N PHE A 182 -9.98 -18.15 2.85
CA PHE A 182 -9.72 -16.96 2.05
C PHE A 182 -9.23 -17.28 0.63
N ILE A 183 -8.39 -18.30 0.47
CA ILE A 183 -7.90 -18.73 -0.86
C ILE A 183 -9.02 -19.38 -1.68
N LYS A 184 -9.89 -20.19 -1.04
CA LYS A 184 -11.05 -20.81 -1.72
C LYS A 184 -12.03 -19.75 -2.22
N VAL A 185 -12.35 -18.74 -1.40
CA VAL A 185 -13.33 -17.69 -1.72
C VAL A 185 -12.77 -16.61 -2.66
N LEU A 186 -11.56 -16.10 -2.41
CA LEU A 186 -10.99 -14.96 -3.14
C LEU A 186 -9.93 -15.36 -4.18
N GLY A 187 -9.69 -16.65 -4.35
CA GLY A 187 -8.61 -17.18 -5.19
C GLY A 187 -7.22 -17.01 -4.55
N PRO A 188 -6.13 -17.32 -5.28
CA PRO A 188 -4.78 -17.25 -4.74
C PRO A 188 -4.40 -15.84 -4.25
N GLU A 189 -3.62 -15.78 -3.17
CA GLU A 189 -3.11 -14.52 -2.63
C GLU A 189 -2.15 -13.83 -3.61
N LYS A 190 -2.12 -12.50 -3.55
CA LYS A 190 -1.19 -11.70 -4.35
C LYS A 190 0.17 -11.64 -3.65
N SER A 191 1.26 -11.80 -4.40
CA SER A 191 2.64 -11.85 -3.88
C SER A 191 3.06 -10.67 -2.99
N SER A 192 2.38 -9.53 -3.07
CA SER A 192 2.77 -8.31 -2.37
C SER A 192 2.10 -8.09 -1.01
N ARG A 193 0.95 -8.73 -0.73
CA ARG A 193 0.16 -8.45 0.49
C ARG A 193 -0.94 -9.48 0.69
N LEU A 194 -1.10 -9.94 1.94
CA LEU A 194 -2.22 -10.79 2.36
C LEU A 194 -3.50 -9.96 2.48
N ARG A 195 -4.58 -10.40 1.82
CA ARG A 195 -5.87 -9.69 1.89
C ARG A 195 -6.43 -9.70 3.31
N GLY A 196 -6.78 -8.54 3.84
CA GLY A 196 -7.37 -8.42 5.19
C GLY A 196 -6.37 -8.26 6.32
N CYS A 197 -5.06 -8.32 6.06
CA CYS A 197 -4.02 -8.26 7.10
C CYS A 197 -3.24 -6.93 7.15
N GLY A 198 -3.61 -5.95 6.35
CA GLY A 198 -2.91 -4.66 6.30
C GLY A 198 -1.60 -4.67 5.53
N ASP A 199 -0.77 -3.67 5.81
CA ASP A 199 0.57 -3.53 5.22
C ASP A 199 1.60 -4.21 6.14
N GLY A 200 2.51 -5.00 5.56
CA GLY A 200 3.59 -5.69 6.30
C GLY A 200 3.59 -7.21 6.16
N LEU A 201 2.41 -7.86 6.14
CA LEU A 201 2.32 -9.31 5.95
C LEU A 201 2.27 -9.67 4.46
N LYS A 202 3.27 -10.43 4.01
CA LYS A 202 3.38 -10.94 2.64
C LYS A 202 3.12 -12.44 2.63
N PRO A 203 2.42 -12.98 1.62
CA PRO A 203 2.36 -14.43 1.47
C PRO A 203 3.78 -14.99 1.26
N PRO A 204 4.03 -16.23 1.69
CA PRO A 204 5.31 -16.90 1.44
C PRO A 204 5.62 -16.92 -0.07
N SER A 205 6.79 -16.41 -0.44
CA SER A 205 7.23 -16.34 -1.84
C SER A 205 7.65 -17.70 -2.35
N LYS A 206 7.12 -18.16 -3.49
CA LYS A 206 7.65 -19.33 -4.22
C LYS A 206 9.05 -19.10 -4.85
N ARG A 207 9.59 -17.87 -4.76
CA ARG A 207 10.85 -17.42 -5.40
C ARG A 207 11.92 -16.94 -4.40
N GLY A 208 11.69 -17.14 -3.11
CA GLY A 208 12.42 -16.45 -2.02
C GLY A 208 13.90 -16.78 -1.84
N GLU A 209 14.45 -17.78 -2.53
CA GLU A 209 15.84 -18.19 -2.31
C GLU A 209 16.88 -17.36 -3.09
N ASN A 210 16.52 -16.76 -4.24
CA ASN A 210 17.52 -16.12 -5.12
C ASN A 210 17.61 -14.58 -5.03
N VAL A 211 16.67 -13.90 -4.37
CA VAL A 211 16.62 -12.41 -4.38
C VAL A 211 17.57 -11.77 -3.36
N ASN A 212 18.01 -12.53 -2.35
CA ASN A 212 18.94 -12.01 -1.34
C ASN A 212 20.38 -11.87 -1.85
N GLN A 213 20.75 -12.48 -2.98
CA GLN A 213 22.07 -12.33 -3.60
C GLN A 213 22.14 -11.05 -4.47
N GLU A 214 21.11 -10.73 -5.25
CA GLU A 214 21.12 -9.54 -6.13
C GLU A 214 21.08 -8.20 -5.35
N LEU A 215 20.46 -8.17 -4.17
CA LEU A 215 20.43 -6.96 -3.32
C LEU A 215 21.74 -6.69 -2.58
N ALA A 216 22.64 -7.67 -2.48
CA ALA A 216 23.97 -7.47 -1.93
C ALA A 216 24.91 -6.82 -2.95
N GLU A 217 24.75 -7.15 -4.23
CA GLU A 217 25.62 -6.68 -5.31
C GLU A 217 25.26 -5.28 -5.83
N GLU A 218 24.01 -4.83 -5.72
CA GLU A 218 23.61 -3.45 -6.09
C GLU A 218 23.88 -2.39 -4.99
N ASN A 219 24.36 -2.81 -3.80
CA ASN A 219 24.58 -1.94 -2.65
C ASN A 219 26.07 -1.77 -2.24
N GLU A 220 27.01 -2.30 -3.03
CA GLU A 220 28.43 -1.90 -3.01
C GLU A 220 28.69 -0.72 -3.96
#